data_AF-A0A9W9UG15-F1
#
_entry.id   AF-A0A9W9UG15-F1
#
_cell.length_a   1.000
_cell.length_b   1.000
_cell.length_c   1.000
_cell.angle_alpha   90.00
_cell.angle_beta   90.00
_cell.angle_gamma   90.00
#
_symmetry.space_group_name_H-M   'P 1'
#
loop_
_entity.id
_entity.type
_entity.pdbx_description
1 polymer ?
#
loop_
_entity_poly.entity_id
_entity_poly.type
_entity_poly.pdbx_seq_one_letter_code
_entity_poly.pdbx_strand_id
1 'polypeptide(L)'
;MSFASIGQPEASKDWLSKTADIEPDLYAYLVLARQPKDLFKTTGRFFKTRVPIVPTSPIPGLLSSYGSSVKSAPNVQDIDFNQKITITDRTIINIRQNASFVKQSIQPLKENVERQMKFVEKMHIQLWIRSPAVQGTLGRAIDRYTKFLGLFKAHPGTLLVPTLDIDLVWHTHQCSAKEYQRKMIDLTGRFVDHNDKIGKPVLSGGLDTTVNLFKIRFGESYMRCLCWDCEASMSALADVENTVNDDDIDTLVQKVQDDLEYFRLVELTRRNGGTLPARE
;
A
#
# COMPACT_ATOMS: atom_id res chain seq x y z
N MET A 1 -4.87 -28.25 -29.89
CA MET A 1 -5.39 -27.11 -29.10
C MET A 1 -5.88 -27.63 -27.77
N SER A 2 -5.23 -27.25 -26.67
CA SER A 2 -5.76 -27.30 -25.30
C SER A 2 -4.84 -26.43 -24.44
N PHE A 3 -5.35 -25.33 -23.91
CA PHE A 3 -4.64 -24.47 -22.97
C PHE A 3 -4.99 -24.94 -21.56
N ALA A 4 -3.99 -25.43 -20.81
CA ALA A 4 -4.12 -25.74 -19.40
C ALA A 4 -4.04 -24.44 -18.56
N SER A 5 -5.00 -24.30 -17.65
CA SER A 5 -5.09 -23.21 -16.66
C SER A 5 -3.88 -23.23 -15.71
N ILE A 6 -3.07 -22.19 -15.73
CA ILE A 6 -1.99 -21.98 -14.77
C ILE A 6 -2.59 -21.36 -13.50
N GLY A 7 -2.69 -22.16 -12.43
CA GLY A 7 -3.09 -21.69 -11.11
C GLY A 7 -2.09 -20.69 -10.53
N GLN A 8 -2.59 -19.69 -9.79
CA GLN A 8 -1.76 -18.67 -9.15
C GLN A 8 -0.91 -19.26 -8.00
N PRO A 9 0.30 -18.72 -7.72
CA PRO A 9 1.20 -19.28 -6.70
C PRO A 9 0.79 -18.95 -5.26
N GLU A 10 1.07 -19.90 -4.39
CA GLU A 10 0.76 -19.96 -2.95
C GLU A 10 1.72 -19.13 -2.09
N ALA A 11 1.82 -17.81 -2.33
CA ALA A 11 2.82 -16.95 -1.68
C ALA A 11 2.29 -15.68 -0.98
N SER A 12 1.01 -15.62 -0.61
CA SER A 12 0.45 -14.43 0.07
C SER A 12 0.59 -14.42 1.60
N LYS A 13 1.15 -15.48 2.22
CA LYS A 13 1.14 -15.64 3.68
C LYS A 13 2.41 -15.16 4.41
N ASP A 14 3.54 -15.01 3.72
CA ASP A 14 4.85 -14.79 4.37
C ASP A 14 5.32 -13.33 4.49
N TRP A 15 4.56 -12.35 4.00
CA TRP A 15 5.03 -10.95 3.90
C TRP A 15 4.79 -10.09 5.16
N LEU A 16 4.08 -10.60 6.18
CA LEU A 16 3.51 -9.80 7.27
C LEU A 16 4.35 -9.70 8.56
N SER A 17 5.67 -9.87 8.55
CA SER A 17 6.43 -9.70 9.79
C SER A 17 7.68 -8.84 9.63
N LYS A 18 7.53 -7.52 9.86
CA LYS A 18 8.09 -6.86 11.06
C LYS A 18 8.03 -5.32 10.96
N THR A 19 7.57 -4.74 12.07
CA THR A 19 7.88 -3.39 12.59
C THR A 19 7.44 -2.18 11.78
N ALA A 20 6.24 -1.70 12.10
CA ALA A 20 6.06 -0.31 12.50
C ALA A 20 5.26 -0.32 13.81
N ASP A 21 5.48 0.66 14.68
CA ASP A 21 4.62 0.93 15.85
C ASP A 21 3.19 1.22 15.37
N ILE A 22 2.44 0.16 15.07
CA ILE A 22 1.09 0.22 14.52
C ILE A 22 0.15 -0.07 15.68
N GLU A 23 -0.74 0.87 15.96
CA GLU A 23 -2.01 0.59 16.65
C GLU A 23 -2.55 -0.73 16.12
N PRO A 24 -3.08 -1.63 16.97
CA PRO A 24 -3.38 -3.01 16.56
C PRO A 24 -4.11 -3.02 15.23
N ASP A 25 -3.64 -3.83 14.27
CA ASP A 25 -4.38 -4.01 13.02
C ASP A 25 -5.83 -4.36 13.38
N LEU A 26 -6.80 -3.97 12.54
CA LEU A 26 -8.22 -4.12 12.88
C LEU A 26 -8.55 -5.54 13.39
N TYR A 27 -7.82 -6.54 12.91
CA TYR A 27 -7.88 -7.91 13.41
C TYR A 27 -7.38 -8.07 14.85
N ALA A 28 -6.19 -7.59 15.20
CA ALA A 28 -5.72 -7.56 16.58
C ALA A 28 -6.68 -6.78 17.48
N TYR A 29 -7.26 -5.67 17.02
CA TYR A 29 -8.29 -4.94 17.77
C TYR A 29 -9.54 -5.79 18.01
N LEU A 30 -10.08 -6.44 16.98
CA LEU A 30 -11.25 -7.33 17.07
C LEU A 30 -11.00 -8.55 17.95
N VAL A 31 -9.78 -9.09 17.95
CA VAL A 31 -9.36 -10.19 18.82
C VAL A 31 -9.23 -9.73 20.28
N LEU A 32 -8.65 -8.54 20.51
CA LEU A 32 -8.50 -7.94 21.84
C LEU A 32 -9.84 -7.52 22.46
N ALA A 33 -10.78 -7.02 21.66
CA ALA A 33 -12.12 -6.63 22.12
C ALA A 33 -12.97 -7.81 22.63
N ARG A 34 -12.58 -9.06 22.33
CA ARG A 34 -13.22 -10.29 22.84
C ARG A 34 -12.60 -10.85 24.13
N GLN A 35 -11.53 -10.25 24.66
CA GLN A 35 -10.79 -10.80 25.81
C GLN A 35 -11.06 -9.99 27.09
N PRO A 36 -11.36 -10.63 28.23
CA PRO A 36 -11.33 -9.96 29.53
C PRO A 36 -9.95 -9.34 29.80
N LYS A 37 -9.94 -8.13 30.36
CA LYS A 37 -8.72 -7.39 30.74
C LYS A 37 -7.91 -8.19 31.75
N ASP A 38 -6.87 -8.87 31.30
CA ASP A 38 -5.63 -9.18 32.03
C ASP A 38 -4.82 -10.22 31.25
N LEU A 39 -3.86 -9.80 30.39
CA LEU A 39 -2.67 -10.61 30.11
C LEU A 39 -1.61 -9.84 29.30
N PHE A 40 -0.72 -9.14 29.97
CA PHE A 40 0.64 -8.94 29.47
C PHE A 40 1.64 -9.23 30.61
N LYS A 41 2.05 -10.49 30.73
CA LYS A 41 3.31 -10.85 31.37
C LYS A 41 4.00 -11.98 30.58
N THR A 42 5.20 -11.63 30.12
CA THR A 42 6.43 -12.44 30.01
C THR A 42 6.61 -13.55 28.94
N THR A 43 7.57 -13.23 28.05
CA THR A 43 8.78 -14.00 27.67
C THR A 43 8.70 -15.31 26.86
N GLY A 44 9.33 -15.27 25.67
CA GLY A 44 10.65 -15.91 25.48
C GLY A 44 10.74 -17.39 25.00
N ARG A 45 11.16 -17.52 23.73
CA ARG A 45 12.24 -18.40 23.20
C ARG A 45 11.93 -19.83 22.70
N PHE A 46 12.50 -20.05 21.50
CA PHE A 46 12.94 -21.29 20.80
C PHE A 46 11.92 -22.17 20.08
N PHE A 47 12.15 -22.46 18.79
CA PHE A 47 12.70 -23.76 18.31
C PHE A 47 13.23 -23.64 16.86
N LYS A 48 14.37 -24.30 16.59
CA LYS A 48 14.92 -24.63 15.27
C LYS A 48 14.46 -26.05 14.92
N THR A 49 14.14 -26.32 13.64
CA THR A 49 14.58 -27.54 12.92
C THR A 49 14.29 -27.44 11.40
N ARG A 50 15.15 -28.13 10.63
CA ARG A 50 15.31 -28.12 9.17
C ARG A 50 14.36 -29.11 8.46
N VAL A 51 14.10 -28.87 7.18
CA VAL A 51 13.76 -29.91 6.18
C VAL A 51 14.77 -29.81 5.01
N PRO A 52 15.31 -30.92 4.48
CA PRO A 52 16.35 -30.92 3.44
C PRO A 52 15.75 -30.95 2.03
N ILE A 53 16.34 -30.20 1.09
CA ILE A 53 16.12 -30.36 -0.34
C ILE A 53 17.49 -30.55 -1.00
N VAL A 54 17.67 -31.70 -1.64
CA VAL A 54 18.77 -32.00 -2.56
C VAL A 54 18.34 -31.57 -3.96
N PRO A 55 19.13 -30.78 -4.70
CA PRO A 55 18.98 -30.68 -6.14
C PRO A 55 20.18 -31.32 -6.85
N THR A 56 19.92 -32.43 -7.54
CA THR A 56 20.75 -32.93 -8.64
C THR A 56 20.58 -32.00 -9.84
N SER A 57 21.60 -31.21 -10.16
CA SER A 57 21.71 -30.45 -11.41
C SER A 57 23.18 -30.39 -11.86
N PRO A 58 23.50 -30.55 -13.15
CA PRO A 58 24.86 -30.77 -13.66
C PRO A 58 25.68 -29.46 -13.80
N ILE A 59 25.54 -28.54 -12.84
CA ILE A 59 26.27 -27.26 -12.81
C ILE A 59 27.73 -27.37 -12.30
N PRO A 60 28.14 -28.34 -11.44
CA PRO A 60 29.51 -28.36 -10.90
C PRO A 60 30.62 -28.44 -11.98
N GLY A 61 30.35 -29.09 -13.11
CA GLY A 61 31.32 -29.22 -14.21
C GLY A 61 31.59 -27.91 -14.95
N LEU A 62 30.59 -27.01 -15.04
CA LEU A 62 30.71 -25.74 -15.77
C LEU A 62 31.44 -24.66 -14.96
N LEU A 63 31.37 -24.72 -13.62
CA LEU A 63 32.03 -23.77 -12.72
C LEU A 63 33.52 -24.09 -12.49
N SER A 64 33.90 -25.37 -12.59
CA SER A 64 35.30 -25.79 -12.43
C SER A 64 36.21 -25.25 -13.55
N SER A 65 35.70 -25.17 -14.79
CA SER A 65 36.45 -24.61 -15.92
C SER A 65 36.59 -23.09 -15.82
N TYR A 66 35.59 -22.39 -15.28
CA TYR A 66 35.64 -20.94 -15.06
C TYR A 66 36.51 -20.55 -13.85
N GLY A 67 36.43 -21.30 -12.74
CA GLY A 67 37.15 -20.98 -11.50
C GLY A 67 38.68 -21.07 -11.62
N SER A 68 39.17 -21.92 -12.54
CA SER A 68 40.61 -22.05 -12.80
C SER A 68 41.18 -20.86 -13.60
N SER A 69 40.34 -20.16 -14.36
CA SER A 69 40.74 -19.01 -15.18
C SER A 69 40.72 -17.69 -14.40
N VAL A 70 39.97 -17.61 -13.29
CA VAL A 70 39.85 -16.39 -12.46
C VAL A 70 41.02 -16.21 -11.48
N LYS A 71 41.71 -17.29 -11.08
CA LYS A 71 42.87 -17.20 -10.17
C LYS A 71 44.15 -16.69 -10.84
N SER A 72 44.14 -16.53 -12.15
CA SER A 72 45.22 -15.95 -12.96
C SER A 72 44.75 -14.71 -13.72
N ALA A 73 43.80 -13.95 -13.16
CA ALA A 73 43.42 -12.67 -13.76
C ALA A 73 44.61 -11.71 -13.65
N PRO A 74 45.18 -11.24 -14.78
CA PRO A 74 46.28 -10.30 -14.76
C PRO A 74 45.83 -8.99 -14.13
N ASN A 75 46.78 -8.32 -13.47
CA ASN A 75 46.57 -6.99 -12.90
C ASN A 75 46.14 -6.04 -14.04
N VAL A 76 45.19 -5.14 -13.79
CA VAL A 76 44.62 -4.24 -14.83
C VAL A 76 45.69 -3.34 -15.49
N GLN A 77 46.88 -3.26 -14.89
CA GLN A 77 48.05 -2.53 -15.39
C GLN A 77 48.88 -3.29 -16.44
N ASP A 78 48.63 -4.60 -16.68
CA ASP A 78 49.36 -5.44 -17.65
C ASP A 78 48.56 -5.72 -18.94
N ILE A 79 47.46 -4.99 -19.18
CA ILE A 79 46.72 -5.12 -20.45
C ILE A 79 47.53 -4.42 -21.54
N ASP A 80 48.20 -5.22 -22.37
CA ASP A 80 48.86 -4.75 -23.60
C ASP A 80 47.81 -4.04 -24.48
N PHE A 81 47.91 -2.71 -24.57
CA PHE A 81 47.04 -1.88 -25.41
C PHE A 81 47.18 -2.20 -26.92
N ASN A 82 48.15 -3.03 -27.32
CA ASN A 82 48.29 -3.53 -28.69
C ASN A 82 47.52 -4.83 -28.97
N GLN A 83 46.83 -5.43 -27.98
CA GLN A 83 46.02 -6.61 -28.21
C GLN A 83 44.79 -6.22 -29.04
N LYS A 84 44.73 -6.66 -30.30
CA LYS A 84 43.59 -6.43 -31.21
C LYS A 84 42.31 -6.91 -30.53
N ILE A 85 41.48 -5.96 -30.07
CA ILE A 85 40.13 -6.22 -29.57
C ILE A 85 39.41 -7.09 -30.60
N THR A 86 39.11 -8.33 -30.24
CA THR A 86 38.43 -9.25 -31.15
C THR A 86 36.96 -8.89 -31.26
N ILE A 87 36.27 -9.37 -32.30
CA ILE A 87 34.82 -9.15 -32.49
C ILE A 87 34.04 -9.64 -31.24
N THR A 88 34.52 -10.71 -30.60
CA THR A 88 33.97 -11.27 -29.38
C THR A 88 34.09 -10.31 -28.19
N ASP A 89 35.25 -9.66 -28.02
CA ASP A 89 35.47 -8.68 -26.94
C ASP A 89 34.57 -7.44 -27.10
N ARG A 90 34.41 -6.93 -28.34
CA ARG A 90 33.48 -5.83 -28.64
C ARG A 90 32.04 -6.21 -28.31
N THR A 91 31.65 -7.45 -28.61
CA THR A 91 30.30 -7.96 -28.33
C THR A 91 30.04 -8.02 -26.82
N ILE A 92 31.00 -8.53 -26.04
CA ILE A 92 30.91 -8.60 -24.57
C ILE A 92 30.83 -7.21 -23.95
N ILE A 93 31.63 -6.25 -24.41
CA ILE A 93 31.60 -4.86 -23.94
C ILE A 93 30.22 -4.24 -24.21
N ASN A 94 29.69 -4.39 -25.43
CA ASN A 94 28.37 -3.88 -25.79
C ASN A 94 27.26 -4.50 -24.95
N ILE A 95 27.30 -5.82 -24.70
CA ILE A 95 26.33 -6.51 -23.83
C ILE A 95 26.38 -5.94 -22.41
N ARG A 96 27.59 -5.73 -21.85
CA ARG A 96 27.76 -5.16 -20.50
C ARG A 96 27.23 -3.72 -20.43
N GLN A 97 27.53 -2.90 -21.42
CA GLN A 97 27.03 -1.52 -21.48
C GLN A 97 25.51 -1.48 -21.58
N ASN A 98 24.92 -2.30 -22.46
CA ASN A 98 23.47 -2.44 -22.59
C ASN A 98 22.81 -2.94 -21.29
N ALA A 99 23.39 -3.96 -20.65
CA ALA A 99 22.88 -4.48 -19.38
C ALA A 99 22.95 -3.43 -18.26
N SER A 100 24.03 -2.63 -18.21
CA SER A 100 24.18 -1.53 -17.26
C SER A 100 23.12 -0.43 -17.51
N PHE A 101 22.90 -0.06 -18.78
CA PHE A 101 21.89 0.92 -19.16
C PHE A 101 20.47 0.46 -18.81
N VAL A 102 20.13 -0.79 -19.12
CA VAL A 102 18.84 -1.40 -18.76
C VAL A 102 18.66 -1.43 -17.24
N LYS A 103 19.70 -1.82 -16.49
CA LYS A 103 19.67 -1.80 -15.02
C LYS A 103 19.39 -0.39 -14.48
N GLN A 104 20.06 0.63 -15.03
CA GLN A 104 19.85 2.02 -14.62
C GLN A 104 18.44 2.53 -14.94
N SER A 105 17.82 2.02 -16.01
CA SER A 105 16.45 2.35 -16.39
C SER A 105 15.38 1.64 -15.54
N ILE A 106 15.64 0.40 -15.10
CA ILE A 106 14.71 -0.42 -14.31
C ILE A 106 14.73 -0.04 -12.83
N GLN A 107 15.88 0.36 -12.29
CA GLN A 107 16.06 0.62 -10.87
C GLN A 107 15.06 1.66 -10.31
N PRO A 108 14.80 2.82 -10.97
CA PRO A 108 13.80 3.78 -10.51
C PRO A 108 12.38 3.21 -10.49
N LEU A 109 12.03 2.35 -11.44
CA LEU A 109 10.72 1.71 -11.50
C LEU A 109 10.53 0.75 -10.31
N LYS A 110 11.56 -0.06 -10.03
CA LYS A 110 11.56 -0.95 -8.87
C LYS A 110 11.39 -0.17 -7.56
N GLU A 111 12.17 0.89 -7.36
CA GLU A 111 12.09 1.75 -6.17
C GLU A 111 10.72 2.43 -6.03
N ASN A 112 10.09 2.79 -7.15
CA ASN A 112 8.72 3.31 -7.14
C ASN A 112 7.73 2.24 -6.68
N VAL A 113 7.78 1.02 -7.22
CA VAL A 113 6.89 -0.08 -6.81
C VAL A 113 7.04 -0.39 -5.31
N GLU A 114 8.27 -0.52 -4.81
CA GLU A 114 8.55 -0.80 -3.40
C GLU A 114 8.01 0.30 -2.48
N ARG A 115 8.11 1.57 -2.89
CA ARG A 115 7.58 2.70 -2.13
C ARG A 115 6.05 2.70 -2.09
N GLN A 116 5.41 2.44 -3.23
CA GLN A 116 3.95 2.36 -3.34
C GLN A 116 3.38 1.15 -2.58
N MET A 117 4.15 0.07 -2.39
CA MET A 117 3.73 -1.10 -1.60
C MET A 117 3.35 -0.74 -0.17
N LYS A 118 4.05 0.21 0.46
CA LYS A 118 3.72 0.69 1.82
C LYS A 118 2.34 1.35 1.89
N PHE A 119 1.91 2.01 0.83
CA PHE A 119 0.56 2.56 0.75
C PHE A 119 -0.48 1.43 0.68
N VAL A 120 -0.24 0.41 -0.16
CA VAL A 120 -1.11 -0.76 -0.28
C VAL A 120 -1.26 -1.49 1.06
N GLU A 121 -0.18 -1.65 1.82
CA GLU A 121 -0.22 -2.24 3.16
C GLU A 121 -1.10 -1.44 4.14
N LYS A 122 -0.94 -0.11 4.18
CA LYS A 122 -1.81 0.77 5.00
C LYS A 122 -3.28 0.60 4.64
N MET A 123 -3.59 0.58 3.34
CA MET A 123 -4.96 0.39 2.87
C MET A 123 -5.50 -1.00 3.21
N HIS A 124 -4.66 -2.03 3.13
CA HIS A 124 -5.04 -3.40 3.48
C HIS A 124 -5.36 -3.54 4.97
N ILE A 125 -4.56 -2.94 5.85
CA ILE A 125 -4.78 -2.95 7.31
C ILE A 125 -6.13 -2.33 7.68
N GLN A 126 -6.54 -1.28 6.98
CA GLN A 126 -7.83 -0.62 7.18
C GLN A 126 -9.04 -1.45 6.71
N LEU A 127 -8.82 -2.35 5.75
CA LEU A 127 -9.81 -3.31 5.26
C LEU A 127 -11.12 -2.69 4.75
N TRP A 128 -11.14 -1.41 4.35
CA TRP A 128 -12.37 -0.70 3.95
C TRP A 128 -13.11 -1.32 2.77
N ILE A 129 -12.40 -1.99 1.86
CA ILE A 129 -13.04 -2.70 0.73
C ILE A 129 -13.97 -3.85 1.19
N ARG A 130 -13.84 -4.28 2.45
CA ARG A 130 -14.70 -5.30 3.07
C ARG A 130 -15.74 -4.68 4.01
N SER A 131 -15.72 -3.36 4.22
CA SER A 131 -16.67 -2.68 5.08
C SER A 131 -18.06 -2.66 4.44
N PRO A 132 -19.15 -2.82 5.22
CA PRO A 132 -20.51 -2.59 4.71
C PRO A 132 -20.72 -1.15 4.23
N ALA A 133 -19.91 -0.20 4.72
CA ALA A 133 -20.02 1.22 4.43
C ALA A 133 -19.19 1.68 3.22
N VAL A 134 -18.56 0.77 2.48
CA VAL A 134 -17.53 1.08 1.46
C VAL A 134 -17.98 2.13 0.44
N GLN A 135 -19.23 2.10 -0.01
CA GLN A 135 -19.76 3.06 -0.97
C GLN A 135 -19.78 4.48 -0.39
N GLY A 136 -20.32 4.64 0.82
CA GLY A 136 -20.34 5.94 1.52
C GLY A 136 -18.93 6.43 1.86
N THR A 137 -18.03 5.53 2.26
CA THR A 137 -16.62 5.85 2.50
C THR A 137 -15.95 6.40 1.26
N LEU A 138 -16.08 5.73 0.12
CA LEU A 138 -15.49 6.18 -1.14
C LEU A 138 -16.11 7.49 -1.62
N GLY A 139 -17.44 7.66 -1.49
CA GLY A 139 -18.12 8.90 -1.81
C GLY A 139 -17.57 10.09 -1.01
N ARG A 140 -17.44 9.94 0.31
CA ARG A 140 -16.84 10.98 1.18
C ARG A 140 -15.37 11.22 0.89
N ALA A 141 -14.61 10.18 0.56
CA ALA A 141 -13.20 10.32 0.18
C ALA A 141 -13.03 11.13 -1.11
N ILE A 142 -13.89 10.89 -2.11
CA ILE A 142 -13.90 11.64 -3.39
C ILE A 142 -14.27 13.10 -3.17
N ASP A 143 -15.29 13.38 -2.36
CA ASP A 143 -15.67 14.73 -1.99
C ASP A 143 -14.51 15.47 -1.31
N ARG A 144 -13.88 14.83 -0.32
CA ARG A 144 -12.72 15.41 0.37
C ARG A 144 -11.51 15.60 -0.52
N TYR A 145 -11.24 14.68 -1.43
CA TYR A 145 -10.20 14.84 -2.45
C TYR A 145 -10.48 16.05 -3.34
N THR A 146 -11.73 16.23 -3.77
CA THR A 146 -12.14 17.38 -4.59
C THR A 146 -11.94 18.70 -3.82
N LYS A 147 -12.35 18.76 -2.55
CA LYS A 147 -12.09 19.91 -1.65
C LYS A 147 -10.59 20.17 -1.47
N PHE A 148 -9.81 19.10 -1.29
CA PHE A 148 -8.36 19.16 -1.15
C PHE A 148 -7.66 19.70 -2.40
N LEU A 149 -8.10 19.34 -3.61
CA LEU A 149 -7.64 19.98 -4.85
C LEU A 149 -7.97 21.48 -4.89
N GLY A 150 -9.12 21.87 -4.33
CA GLY A 150 -9.47 23.28 -4.15
C GLY A 150 -8.46 24.05 -3.29
N LEU A 151 -7.85 23.40 -2.29
CA LEU A 151 -6.78 24.02 -1.49
C LEU A 151 -5.51 24.26 -2.31
N PHE A 152 -5.13 23.33 -3.21
CA PHE A 152 -3.99 23.54 -4.10
C PHE A 152 -4.17 24.76 -5.02
N LYS A 153 -5.41 24.99 -5.48
CA LYS A 153 -5.75 26.17 -6.29
C LYS A 153 -5.67 27.46 -5.46
N ALA A 154 -6.22 27.45 -4.25
CA ALA A 154 -6.30 28.63 -3.40
C ALA A 154 -4.94 29.02 -2.77
N HIS A 155 -4.05 28.04 -2.54
CA HIS A 155 -2.79 28.21 -1.83
C HIS A 155 -1.60 27.66 -2.63
N PRO A 156 -1.25 28.28 -3.78
CA PRO A 156 -0.13 27.83 -4.60
C PRO A 156 1.19 27.87 -3.81
N GLY A 157 2.05 26.87 -4.02
CA GLY A 157 3.33 26.74 -3.30
C GLY A 157 3.23 26.22 -1.86
N THR A 158 2.02 26.02 -1.34
CA THR A 158 1.84 25.44 0.00
C THR A 158 1.98 23.92 -0.04
N LEU A 159 2.73 23.38 0.92
CA LEU A 159 2.78 21.93 1.16
C LEU A 159 1.47 21.49 1.80
N LEU A 160 0.69 20.68 1.07
CA LEU A 160 -0.54 20.08 1.57
C LEU A 160 -0.36 18.57 1.72
N VAL A 161 -0.80 18.03 2.85
CA VAL A 161 -0.59 16.63 3.23
C VAL A 161 -1.94 15.90 3.24
N PRO A 162 -2.15 14.89 2.37
CA PRO A 162 -3.42 14.18 2.30
C PRO A 162 -3.64 13.28 3.54
N THR A 163 -4.89 13.15 4.00
CA THR A 163 -5.30 12.03 4.87
C THR A 163 -5.41 10.74 4.07
N LEU A 164 -5.45 9.58 4.74
CA LEU A 164 -5.39 8.27 4.07
C LEU A 164 -6.51 8.03 3.03
N ASP A 165 -7.73 8.50 3.30
CA ASP A 165 -8.87 8.49 2.38
C ASP A 165 -8.65 9.38 1.15
N ILE A 166 -8.13 10.59 1.34
CA ILE A 166 -7.77 11.52 0.25
C ILE A 166 -6.65 10.93 -0.60
N ASP A 167 -5.64 10.35 0.06
CA ASP A 167 -4.47 9.75 -0.59
C ASP A 167 -4.89 8.55 -1.46
N LEU A 168 -5.86 7.73 -1.01
CA LEU A 168 -6.45 6.66 -1.81
C LEU A 168 -7.04 7.15 -3.13
N VAL A 169 -7.89 8.19 -3.07
CA VAL A 169 -8.49 8.75 -4.29
C VAL A 169 -7.42 9.36 -5.18
N TRP A 170 -6.42 10.02 -4.58
CA TRP A 170 -5.32 10.61 -5.33
C TRP A 170 -4.47 9.54 -6.05
N HIS A 171 -4.06 8.47 -5.36
CA HIS A 171 -3.37 7.34 -5.98
C HIS A 171 -4.19 6.72 -7.12
N THR A 172 -5.51 6.59 -6.94
CA THR A 172 -6.41 6.07 -7.98
C THR A 172 -6.46 7.01 -9.19
N HIS A 173 -6.54 8.32 -8.97
CA HIS A 173 -6.55 9.31 -10.06
C HIS A 173 -5.24 9.27 -10.87
N GLN A 174 -4.09 9.05 -10.23
CA GLN A 174 -2.79 8.94 -10.88
C GLN A 174 -2.65 7.70 -11.78
N CYS A 175 -3.46 6.65 -11.60
CA CYS A 175 -3.45 5.47 -12.47
C CYS A 175 -3.83 5.78 -13.93
N SER A 176 -4.43 6.95 -14.20
CA SER A 176 -4.67 7.44 -15.56
C SER A 176 -3.84 8.69 -15.83
N ALA A 177 -2.55 8.52 -16.15
CA ALA A 177 -1.58 9.61 -16.23
C ALA A 177 -2.01 10.81 -17.11
N LYS A 178 -2.61 10.53 -18.28
CA LYS A 178 -3.10 11.58 -19.19
C LYS A 178 -4.27 12.36 -18.59
N GLU A 179 -5.23 11.67 -18.01
CA GLU A 179 -6.39 12.32 -17.38
C GLU A 179 -5.99 13.04 -16.11
N TYR A 180 -5.06 12.47 -15.32
CA TYR A 180 -4.48 13.10 -14.15
C TYR A 180 -3.85 14.45 -14.51
N GLN A 181 -2.93 14.47 -15.47
CA GLN A 181 -2.27 15.72 -15.88
C GLN A 181 -3.27 16.78 -16.30
N ARG A 182 -4.22 16.41 -17.18
CA ARG A 182 -5.25 17.32 -17.68
C ARG A 182 -6.12 17.86 -16.54
N LYS A 183 -6.68 16.98 -15.71
CA LYS A 183 -7.57 17.36 -14.62
C LYS A 183 -6.87 18.17 -13.54
N MET A 184 -5.60 17.89 -13.24
CA MET A 184 -4.85 18.69 -12.26
C MET A 184 -4.64 20.12 -12.75
N ILE A 185 -4.32 20.32 -14.03
CA ILE A 185 -4.23 21.66 -14.62
C ILE A 185 -5.61 22.35 -14.60
N ASP A 186 -6.67 21.65 -15.03
CA ASP A 186 -8.04 22.21 -15.05
C ASP A 186 -8.51 22.65 -13.64
N LEU A 187 -8.27 21.81 -12.62
CA LEU A 187 -8.80 21.99 -11.27
C LEU A 187 -7.91 22.87 -10.40
N THR A 188 -6.59 22.82 -10.56
CA THR A 188 -5.62 23.50 -9.68
C THR A 188 -4.82 24.62 -10.36
N GLY A 189 -4.94 24.76 -11.69
CA GLY A 189 -4.19 25.73 -12.50
C GLY A 189 -2.75 25.30 -12.82
N ARG A 190 -2.31 24.13 -12.35
CA ARG A 190 -0.96 23.61 -12.56
C ARG A 190 -0.92 22.08 -12.45
N PHE A 191 0.21 21.50 -12.84
CA PHE A 191 0.50 20.14 -12.44
C PHE A 191 0.85 20.10 -10.93
N VAL A 192 0.31 19.11 -10.21
CA VAL A 192 0.71 18.82 -8.83
C VAL A 192 1.34 17.43 -8.83
N ASP A 193 2.59 17.36 -8.40
CA ASP A 193 3.31 16.11 -8.27
C ASP A 193 3.03 15.48 -6.90
N HIS A 194 2.78 14.16 -6.88
CA HIS A 194 2.62 13.40 -5.64
C HIS A 194 4.01 13.01 -5.14
N ASN A 195 4.67 13.95 -4.46
CA ASN A 195 6.00 13.73 -3.93
C ASN A 195 5.94 13.09 -2.53
N ASP A 196 5.99 11.77 -2.51
CA ASP A 196 6.00 10.93 -1.30
C ASP A 196 7.40 10.71 -0.70
N LYS A 197 8.42 11.44 -1.17
CA LYS A 197 9.81 11.38 -0.65
C LYS A 197 10.09 12.38 0.48
N ILE A 198 9.07 13.08 0.97
CA ILE A 198 9.21 14.13 1.97
C ILE A 198 9.41 13.54 3.37
N GLY A 199 10.36 14.08 4.15
CA GLY A 199 10.68 13.61 5.50
C GLY A 199 9.62 13.95 6.56
N LYS A 200 9.54 13.12 7.62
CA LYS A 200 8.51 13.22 8.69
C LYS A 200 8.33 14.62 9.33
N PRO A 201 9.39 15.39 9.67
CA PRO A 201 9.21 16.70 10.31
C PRO A 201 8.54 17.75 9.39
N VAL A 202 8.80 17.65 8.09
CA VAL A 202 8.19 18.52 7.08
C VAL A 202 6.73 18.12 6.87
N LEU A 203 6.43 16.82 6.94
CA LEU A 203 5.07 16.31 6.86
C LEU A 203 4.19 16.75 8.05
N SER A 204 4.72 16.82 9.28
CA SER A 204 3.92 17.28 10.42
C SER A 204 3.49 18.74 10.29
N GLY A 205 4.43 19.64 9.93
CA GLY A 205 4.08 21.05 9.71
C GLY A 205 3.15 21.28 8.51
N GLY A 206 3.33 20.50 7.43
CA GLY A 206 2.43 20.51 6.29
C GLY A 206 1.03 19.99 6.63
N LEU A 207 0.92 18.99 7.50
CA LEU A 207 -0.36 18.46 7.97
C LEU A 207 -1.12 19.51 8.79
N ASP A 208 -0.47 20.14 9.77
CA ASP A 208 -1.09 21.20 10.58
C ASP A 208 -1.61 22.36 9.71
N THR A 209 -0.82 22.73 8.71
CA THR A 209 -1.23 23.74 7.70
C THR A 209 -2.48 23.28 6.95
N THR A 210 -2.50 22.02 6.48
CA THR A 210 -3.63 21.47 5.74
C THR A 210 -4.89 21.40 6.59
N VAL A 211 -4.78 20.96 7.85
CA VAL A 211 -5.89 20.90 8.82
C VAL A 211 -6.53 22.27 8.98
N ASN A 212 -5.70 23.30 9.20
CA ASN A 212 -6.19 24.67 9.40
C ASN A 212 -6.86 25.23 8.15
N LEU A 213 -6.23 25.08 6.97
CA LEU A 213 -6.78 25.58 5.72
C LEU A 213 -8.10 24.90 5.36
N PHE A 214 -8.19 23.57 5.53
CA PHE A 214 -9.42 22.83 5.26
C PHE A 214 -10.57 23.28 6.17
N LYS A 215 -10.29 23.44 7.48
CA LYS A 215 -11.27 23.92 8.46
C LYS A 215 -11.76 25.33 8.14
N ILE A 216 -10.85 26.25 7.84
CA ILE A 216 -11.20 27.64 7.50
C ILE A 216 -12.04 27.69 6.21
N ARG A 217 -11.66 26.90 5.20
CA ARG A 217 -12.26 26.99 3.86
C ARG A 217 -13.62 26.31 3.74
N PHE A 218 -13.80 25.18 4.43
CA PHE A 218 -14.96 24.31 4.28
C PHE A 218 -15.79 24.15 5.56
N GLY A 219 -15.32 24.65 6.71
CA GLY A 219 -16.04 24.49 7.99
C GLY A 219 -16.03 23.07 8.53
N GLU A 220 -15.19 22.19 7.99
CA GLU A 220 -15.18 20.75 8.28
C GLU A 220 -13.88 20.32 8.97
N SER A 221 -13.95 19.28 9.82
CA SER A 221 -12.75 18.67 10.37
C SER A 221 -11.95 17.95 9.29
N TYR A 222 -10.66 18.28 9.19
CA TYR A 222 -9.77 17.55 8.30
C TYR A 222 -9.43 16.17 8.85
N MET A 223 -9.16 16.04 10.15
CA MET A 223 -8.88 14.75 10.77
C MET A 223 -10.19 14.04 11.11
N ARG A 224 -10.32 12.78 10.70
CA ARG A 224 -11.47 11.92 10.99
C ARG A 224 -11.01 10.49 11.24
N CYS A 225 -11.74 9.77 12.08
CA CYS A 225 -11.57 8.33 12.20
C CYS A 225 -12.16 7.65 10.98
N LEU A 226 -11.42 6.72 10.39
CA LEU A 226 -11.83 5.99 9.20
C LEU A 226 -12.11 4.51 9.52
N CYS A 227 -12.33 4.16 10.80
CA CYS A 227 -12.71 2.80 11.16
C CYS A 227 -14.10 2.45 10.60
N TRP A 228 -14.42 1.16 10.55
CA TRP A 228 -15.71 0.70 10.02
C TRP A 228 -16.89 1.29 10.79
N ASP A 229 -16.79 1.42 12.11
CA ASP A 229 -17.85 1.97 12.98
C ASP A 229 -18.17 3.41 12.61
N CYS A 230 -17.15 4.27 12.56
CA CYS A 230 -17.31 5.68 12.23
C CYS A 230 -17.85 5.84 10.81
N GLU A 231 -17.29 5.11 9.84
CA GLU A 231 -17.71 5.22 8.45
C GLU A 231 -19.11 4.67 8.20
N ALA A 232 -19.51 3.58 8.86
CA ALA A 232 -20.87 3.03 8.79
C ALA A 232 -21.88 3.96 9.45
N SER A 233 -21.56 4.50 10.62
CA SER A 233 -22.42 5.47 11.31
C SER A 233 -22.62 6.72 10.45
N MET A 234 -21.55 7.25 9.85
CA MET A 234 -21.64 8.42 8.97
C MET A 234 -22.43 8.14 7.69
N SER A 235 -22.35 6.93 7.14
CA SER A 235 -23.18 6.53 5.99
C SER A 235 -24.65 6.44 6.38
N ALA A 236 -24.94 5.77 7.50
CA ALA A 236 -26.30 5.63 8.01
C ALA A 236 -26.94 6.99 8.30
N LEU A 237 -26.23 7.92 8.95
CA LEU A 237 -26.72 9.26 9.23
C LEU A 237 -26.94 10.10 7.96
N ALA A 238 -26.18 9.86 6.89
CA ALA A 238 -26.35 10.58 5.63
C ALA A 238 -27.63 10.18 4.89
N ASP A 239 -28.13 8.95 5.12
CA ASP A 239 -29.35 8.44 4.50
C ASP A 239 -30.63 8.89 5.23
N VAL A 240 -30.48 9.49 6.41
CA VAL A 240 -31.59 9.95 7.22
C VAL A 240 -31.99 11.37 6.78
N GLU A 241 -33.19 11.49 6.19
CA GLU A 241 -33.77 12.80 5.84
C GLU A 241 -34.09 13.63 7.10
N ASN A 242 -34.15 14.96 6.97
CA ASN A 242 -34.19 15.97 8.06
C ASN A 242 -35.37 15.89 9.07
N THR A 243 -36.14 14.80 9.12
CA THR A 243 -37.20 14.56 10.12
C THR A 243 -37.11 13.11 10.59
N VAL A 244 -36.58 12.92 11.79
CA VAL A 244 -36.30 11.60 12.38
C VAL A 244 -36.94 11.59 13.75
N ASN A 245 -37.83 10.65 14.02
CA ASN A 245 -38.29 10.42 15.38
C ASN A 245 -37.21 9.65 16.16
N ASP A 246 -37.18 9.76 17.48
CA ASP A 246 -36.17 9.06 18.31
C ASP A 246 -36.18 7.52 18.07
N ASP A 247 -37.36 6.93 17.84
CA ASP A 247 -37.53 5.51 17.52
C ASP A 247 -36.83 5.09 16.19
N ASP A 248 -36.71 6.03 15.24
CA ASP A 248 -36.03 5.79 13.96
C ASP A 248 -34.50 5.79 14.14
N ILE A 249 -33.98 6.55 15.10
CA ILE A 249 -32.55 6.60 15.42
C ILE A 249 -32.09 5.30 16.08
N ASP A 250 -32.83 4.79 17.08
CA ASP A 250 -32.48 3.54 17.74
C ASP A 250 -32.49 2.35 16.76
N THR A 251 -33.49 2.31 15.88
CA THR A 251 -33.57 1.32 14.80
C THR A 251 -32.37 1.42 13.86
N LEU A 252 -31.94 2.63 13.51
CA LEU A 252 -30.76 2.85 12.67
C LEU A 252 -29.47 2.39 13.35
N VAL A 253 -29.30 2.73 14.63
CA VAL A 253 -28.14 2.31 15.43
C VAL A 253 -28.05 0.79 15.47
N GLN A 254 -29.17 0.11 15.75
CA GLN A 254 -29.22 -1.35 15.79
C GLN A 254 -28.83 -1.96 14.43
N LYS A 255 -29.41 -1.44 13.34
CA LYS A 255 -29.08 -1.89 11.98
C LYS A 255 -27.58 -1.75 11.66
N VAL A 256 -26.99 -0.60 12.01
CA VAL A 256 -25.55 -0.36 11.79
C VAL A 256 -24.70 -1.35 12.59
N GLN A 257 -25.08 -1.62 13.84
CA GLN A 257 -24.39 -2.58 14.70
C GLN A 257 -24.46 -3.99 14.12
N ASP A 258 -25.66 -4.45 13.74
CA ASP A 258 -25.89 -5.79 13.18
C ASP A 258 -25.07 -5.99 11.89
N ASP A 259 -25.06 -4.98 11.01
CA ASP A 259 -24.25 -5.00 9.78
C ASP A 259 -22.76 -5.08 10.09
N LEU A 260 -22.26 -4.25 11.00
CA LEU A 260 -20.85 -4.27 11.38
C LEU A 260 -20.45 -5.62 11.98
N GLU A 261 -21.26 -6.18 12.88
CA GLU A 261 -21.01 -7.49 13.48
C GLU A 261 -20.99 -8.60 12.44
N TYR A 262 -21.98 -8.65 11.55
CA TYR A 262 -22.03 -9.63 10.47
C TYR A 262 -20.77 -9.57 9.60
N PHE A 263 -20.40 -8.39 9.09
CA PHE A 263 -19.24 -8.26 8.20
C PHE A 263 -17.92 -8.56 8.92
N ARG A 264 -17.81 -8.24 10.22
CA ARG A 264 -16.64 -8.64 11.04
C ARG A 264 -16.56 -10.16 11.18
N LEU A 265 -17.69 -10.83 11.45
CA LEU A 265 -17.74 -12.29 11.53
C LEU A 265 -17.35 -12.94 10.20
N VAL A 266 -17.80 -12.37 9.07
CA VAL A 266 -17.39 -12.82 7.73
C VAL A 266 -15.86 -12.73 7.58
N GLU A 267 -15.24 -11.61 7.94
CA GLU A 267 -13.78 -11.46 7.79
C GLU A 267 -12.98 -12.34 8.74
N LEU A 268 -13.44 -12.51 9.99
CA LEU A 268 -12.84 -13.46 10.92
C LEU A 268 -12.91 -14.89 10.38
N THR A 269 -14.07 -15.28 9.84
CA THR A 269 -14.29 -16.59 9.26
C THR A 269 -13.42 -16.83 8.03
N ARG A 270 -13.30 -15.84 7.14
CA ARG A 270 -12.39 -15.89 5.97
C ARG A 270 -10.95 -16.13 6.37
N ARG A 271 -10.46 -15.43 7.40
CA ARG A 271 -9.08 -15.57 7.88
C ARG A 271 -8.82 -16.91 8.55
N ASN A 272 -9.83 -17.47 9.21
CA ASN A 272 -9.74 -18.76 9.88
C ASN A 272 -10.06 -19.97 8.98
N GLY A 273 -10.43 -19.73 7.72
CA GLY A 273 -10.78 -20.80 6.76
C GLY A 273 -12.09 -21.52 7.07
N GLY A 274 -13.01 -20.89 7.80
CA GLY A 274 -14.31 -21.46 8.14
C GLY A 274 -15.40 -21.22 7.07
N THR A 275 -16.56 -21.83 7.27
CA THR A 275 -17.76 -21.60 6.44
C THR A 275 -18.38 -20.25 6.79
N LEU A 276 -18.58 -19.39 5.77
CA LEU A 276 -19.14 -18.05 5.96
C LEU A 276 -20.52 -18.07 6.63
N PRO A 277 -20.80 -17.13 7.55
CA PRO A 277 -22.11 -17.03 8.18
C PRO A 277 -23.18 -16.66 7.15
N ALA A 278 -24.36 -17.28 7.27
CA ALA A 278 -25.54 -16.86 6.53
C ALA A 278 -26.00 -15.49 7.04
N ARG A 279 -26.54 -14.67 6.15
CA ARG A 279 -27.28 -13.45 6.51
C ARG A 279 -28.75 -13.74 6.26
N GLU A 280 -29.55 -13.64 7.31
CA GLU A 280 -31.01 -13.74 7.21
C GLU A 280 -31.61 -12.47 6.58
#